data_AF-A0AAV3YG85-F1
#
_entry.id   AF-A0AAV3YG85-F1
#
_cell.length_a   1.000
_cell.length_b   1.000
_cell.length_c   1.000
_cell.angle_alpha   90.00
_cell.angle_beta   90.00
_cell.angle_gamma   90.00
#
_symmetry.space_group_name_H-M   'P 1'
#
loop_
_entity.id
_entity.type
_entity.pdbx_description
1 polymer ?
#
loop_
_entity_poly.entity_id
_entity_poly.type
_entity_poly.pdbx_seq_one_letter_code
_entity_poly.pdbx_strand_id
1 'polypeptide(L)'
;MAINQKITYDEYLPKVIGPDFMSVLGIDQPYVYDDSIDASITSVFGAAAFRFGHSQINGDLMISKSDKRPISEIFFRPETTFGGADGVMKNIMLNQAKQPAQRTDRFFSPQVLDHLFKDVDAPGESFDLPALAVHRCRDHGLPGYLEYVDYISKRLAENGGTNAFKVSELSLPACILEGIYESVRDIDLFVGAMYETAVPGGLVGPTFAYLIGEQFHRLKFGDRFWYETTNSNIGFTPDQLKEIQDKTGLAFLMCKNNDKLKRIHPRPMETLRTQDKKACSSYADIDFSHWAE
;
A
#
# COMPACT_ATOMS: atom_id res chain seq x y z
N MET A 1 -5.04 2.76 -16.93
CA MET A 1 -5.52 3.18 -15.59
C MET A 1 -6.43 2.14 -14.96
N ALA A 2 -7.46 1.63 -15.65
CA ALA A 2 -8.39 0.62 -15.12
C ALA A 2 -7.73 -0.62 -14.47
N ILE A 3 -6.72 -1.21 -15.12
CA ILE A 3 -5.96 -2.34 -14.56
C ILE A 3 -5.32 -1.98 -13.21
N ASN A 4 -4.85 -0.74 -13.04
CA ASN A 4 -4.29 -0.27 -11.76
C ASN A 4 -5.38 -0.12 -10.69
N GLN A 5 -6.54 0.46 -11.02
CA GLN A 5 -7.69 0.54 -10.11
C GLN A 5 -8.11 -0.86 -9.65
N LYS A 6 -8.26 -1.80 -10.60
CA LYS A 6 -8.57 -3.20 -10.31
C LYS A 6 -7.55 -3.85 -9.37
N ILE A 7 -6.25 -3.81 -9.71
CA ILE A 7 -5.19 -4.40 -8.86
C ILE A 7 -5.21 -3.76 -7.46
N THR A 8 -5.37 -2.45 -7.39
CA THR A 8 -5.35 -1.72 -6.12
C THR A 8 -6.50 -2.14 -5.20
N TYR A 9 -7.72 -2.23 -5.72
CA TYR A 9 -8.90 -2.51 -4.89
C TYR A 9 -9.20 -4.01 -4.73
N ASP A 10 -8.81 -4.86 -5.68
CA ASP A 10 -9.05 -6.30 -5.59
C ASP A 10 -7.90 -7.05 -4.91
N GLU A 11 -6.66 -6.62 -5.11
CA GLU A 11 -5.47 -7.38 -4.70
C GLU A 11 -4.70 -6.72 -3.55
N TYR A 12 -4.52 -5.40 -3.58
CA TYR A 12 -3.69 -4.69 -2.59
C TYR A 12 -4.48 -4.28 -1.35
N LEU A 13 -5.52 -3.45 -1.52
CA LEU A 13 -6.24 -2.80 -0.43
C LEU A 13 -6.84 -3.79 0.59
N PRO A 14 -7.48 -4.91 0.18
CA PRO A 14 -8.04 -5.87 1.13
C PRO A 14 -6.97 -6.51 2.04
N LYS A 15 -5.72 -6.59 1.57
CA LYS A 15 -4.59 -7.08 2.37
C LYS A 15 -4.02 -6.01 3.28
N VAL A 16 -4.12 -4.74 2.90
CA VAL A 16 -3.69 -3.64 3.76
C VAL A 16 -4.64 -3.47 4.94
N ILE A 17 -5.93 -3.25 4.67
CA ILE A 17 -6.89 -2.82 5.70
C ILE A 17 -7.72 -3.98 6.28
N GLY A 18 -7.64 -5.18 5.69
CA GLY A 18 -8.39 -6.35 6.14
C GLY A 18 -9.87 -6.36 5.71
N PRO A 19 -10.53 -7.52 5.74
CA PRO A 19 -11.90 -7.69 5.25
C PRO A 19 -12.94 -6.89 6.06
N ASP A 20 -12.75 -6.74 7.37
CA ASP A 20 -13.70 -6.02 8.22
C ASP A 20 -13.78 -4.54 7.83
N PHE A 21 -12.64 -3.88 7.60
CA PHE A 21 -12.64 -2.48 7.16
C PHE A 21 -13.08 -2.30 5.71
N MET A 22 -12.82 -3.28 4.83
CA MET A 22 -13.39 -3.27 3.47
C MET A 22 -14.92 -3.21 3.51
N SER A 23 -15.53 -4.02 4.38
CA SER A 23 -16.99 -4.12 4.52
C SER A 23 -17.59 -2.91 5.26
N VAL A 24 -17.01 -2.53 6.39
CA VAL A 24 -17.52 -1.42 7.23
C VAL A 24 -17.48 -0.07 6.50
N LEU A 25 -16.50 0.12 5.63
CA LEU A 25 -16.38 1.32 4.81
C LEU A 25 -17.08 1.18 3.45
N GLY A 26 -17.79 0.08 3.21
CA GLY A 26 -18.55 -0.17 1.98
C GLY A 26 -17.71 -0.19 0.70
N ILE A 27 -16.40 -0.44 0.80
CA ILE A 27 -15.48 -0.44 -0.35
C ILE A 27 -15.75 -1.65 -1.24
N ASP A 28 -16.19 -2.76 -0.65
CA ASP A 28 -16.60 -3.99 -1.33
C ASP A 28 -17.97 -3.90 -2.02
N GLN A 29 -18.70 -2.80 -1.84
CA GLN A 29 -20.00 -2.60 -2.48
C GLN A 29 -19.85 -2.30 -3.98
N PRO A 30 -20.88 -2.62 -4.79
CA PRO A 30 -20.92 -2.23 -6.19
C PRO A 30 -20.71 -0.73 -6.35
N TYR A 31 -19.94 -0.34 -7.36
CA TYR A 31 -19.67 1.06 -7.63
C TYR A 31 -20.95 1.84 -7.96
N VAL A 32 -21.11 2.99 -7.30
CA VAL A 32 -22.12 4.00 -7.59
C VAL A 32 -21.44 5.36 -7.48
N TYR A 33 -21.45 6.15 -8.54
CA TYR A 33 -20.89 7.50 -8.49
C TYR A 33 -21.72 8.39 -7.55
N ASP A 34 -21.05 9.11 -6.66
CA ASP A 34 -21.64 10.14 -5.81
C ASP A 34 -20.84 11.44 -5.98
N ASP A 35 -21.46 12.46 -6.57
CA ASP A 35 -20.84 13.75 -6.84
C ASP A 35 -20.70 14.64 -5.59
N SER A 36 -21.33 14.25 -4.47
CA SER A 36 -21.17 14.92 -3.18
C SER A 36 -19.90 14.47 -2.44
N ILE A 37 -19.27 13.38 -2.88
CA ILE A 37 -18.02 12.88 -2.31
C ILE A 37 -16.83 13.69 -2.85
N ASP A 38 -16.16 14.40 -1.95
CA ASP A 38 -14.86 15.01 -2.27
C ASP A 38 -13.80 13.92 -2.41
N ALA A 39 -13.29 13.67 -3.61
CA ALA A 39 -12.25 12.67 -3.86
C ALA A 39 -10.81 13.16 -3.58
N SER A 40 -10.63 14.38 -3.05
CA SER A 40 -9.32 14.93 -2.75
C SER A 40 -8.55 14.07 -1.75
N ILE A 41 -7.23 13.98 -1.94
CA ILE A 41 -6.34 13.31 -1.00
C ILE A 41 -6.24 14.17 0.27
N THR A 42 -6.60 13.58 1.41
CA THR A 42 -6.49 14.23 2.70
C THR A 42 -5.03 14.38 3.14
N SER A 43 -4.75 15.43 3.91
CA SER A 43 -3.43 15.64 4.51
C SER A 43 -3.00 14.44 5.35
N VAL A 44 -3.91 13.88 6.16
CA VAL A 44 -3.64 12.71 7.02
C VAL A 44 -3.24 11.46 6.22
N PHE A 45 -3.87 11.24 5.06
CA PHE A 45 -3.53 10.11 4.21
C PHE A 45 -2.09 10.21 3.69
N GLY A 46 -1.72 11.35 3.10
CA GLY A 46 -0.39 11.52 2.47
C GLY A 46 0.76 11.81 3.46
N ALA A 47 0.47 12.51 4.56
CA ALA A 47 1.48 12.88 5.54
C ALA A 47 1.76 11.78 6.57
N ALA A 48 0.79 10.90 6.84
CA ALA A 48 0.91 9.84 7.85
C ALA A 48 0.46 8.46 7.37
N ALA A 49 -0.84 8.26 7.12
CA ALA A 49 -1.42 6.92 7.07
C ALA A 49 -0.82 6.04 5.97
N PHE A 50 -0.67 6.56 4.74
CA PHE A 50 -0.13 5.78 3.62
C PHE A 50 1.40 5.63 3.65
N ARG A 51 2.07 6.11 4.70
CA ARG A 51 3.50 5.92 4.94
C ARG A 51 3.83 4.68 5.76
N PHE A 52 2.83 3.88 6.17
CA PHE A 52 3.05 2.61 6.86
C PHE A 52 4.02 1.68 6.09
N GLY A 53 4.03 1.77 4.76
CA GLY A 53 4.92 1.01 3.89
C GLY A 53 6.41 1.28 4.10
N HIS A 54 6.79 2.37 4.79
CA HIS A 54 8.19 2.65 5.10
C HIS A 54 8.84 1.56 5.97
N SER A 55 8.09 0.94 6.89
CA SER A 55 8.65 -0.17 7.70
C SER A 55 8.71 -1.48 6.92
N GLN A 56 7.97 -1.58 5.81
CA GLN A 56 7.96 -2.77 4.94
C GLN A 56 9.20 -2.83 4.02
N ILE A 57 10.00 -1.77 3.98
CA ILE A 57 11.22 -1.67 3.16
C ILE A 57 12.26 -2.68 3.67
N ASN A 58 12.69 -3.57 2.79
CA ASN A 58 13.78 -4.50 3.06
C ASN A 58 15.13 -3.78 3.17
N GLY A 59 16.09 -4.35 3.89
CA GLY A 59 17.45 -3.82 3.92
C GLY A 59 18.22 -3.95 2.61
N ASP A 60 17.74 -4.78 1.68
CA ASP A 60 18.43 -4.97 0.42
C ASP A 60 17.46 -5.22 -0.73
N LEU A 61 17.86 -4.75 -1.92
CA LEU A 61 17.28 -5.12 -3.19
C LEU A 61 18.00 -6.36 -3.75
N MET A 62 17.25 -7.43 -4.00
CA MET A 62 17.76 -8.61 -4.70
C MET A 62 17.68 -8.42 -6.22
N ILE A 63 18.81 -8.13 -6.86
CA ILE A 63 18.92 -8.05 -8.32
C ILE A 63 19.10 -9.45 -8.91
N SER A 64 19.95 -10.29 -8.31
CA SER A 64 20.13 -11.69 -8.70
C SER A 64 20.47 -12.56 -7.48
N LYS A 65 20.73 -13.86 -7.68
CA LYS A 65 21.21 -14.73 -6.59
C LYS A 65 22.56 -14.28 -6.02
N SER A 66 23.40 -13.67 -6.85
CA SER A 66 24.76 -13.25 -6.50
C SER A 66 24.92 -11.72 -6.39
N ASP A 67 23.84 -10.96 -6.67
CA ASP A 67 23.86 -9.51 -6.63
C ASP A 67 22.72 -9.01 -5.75
N LYS A 68 23.10 -8.57 -4.56
CA LYS A 68 22.24 -8.05 -3.51
C LYS A 68 22.82 -6.71 -3.10
N ARG A 69 22.03 -5.65 -3.20
CA ARG A 69 22.47 -4.28 -2.95
C ARG A 69 21.72 -3.72 -1.75
N PRO A 70 22.41 -3.11 -0.77
CA PRO A 70 21.75 -2.36 0.28
C PRO A 70 20.87 -1.27 -0.32
N ILE A 71 19.69 -1.03 0.27
CA ILE A 71 18.75 -0.02 -0.27
C ILE A 71 19.36 1.39 -0.28
N SER A 72 20.21 1.73 0.69
CA SER A 72 20.86 3.05 0.73
C SER A 72 21.76 3.30 -0.50
N GLU A 73 22.31 2.25 -1.11
CA GLU A 73 23.22 2.37 -2.25
C GLU A 73 22.52 2.53 -3.60
N ILE A 74 21.19 2.46 -3.66
CA ILE A 74 20.44 2.50 -4.93
C ILE A 74 19.56 3.75 -5.07
N PHE A 75 19.42 4.56 -4.02
CA PHE A 75 18.62 5.78 -4.09
C PHE A 75 19.17 6.73 -5.14
N PHE A 76 18.30 7.14 -6.08
CA PHE A 76 18.65 8.06 -7.18
C PHE A 76 19.82 7.59 -8.06
N ARG A 77 20.09 6.28 -8.11
CA ARG A 77 21.15 5.68 -8.95
C ARG A 77 20.58 4.86 -10.10
N PRO A 78 20.01 5.49 -11.15
CA PRO A 78 19.42 4.76 -12.27
C PRO A 78 20.41 3.80 -12.95
N GLU A 79 21.70 4.08 -12.95
CA GLU A 79 22.76 3.20 -13.48
C GLU A 79 22.74 1.80 -12.85
N THR A 80 22.29 1.65 -11.61
CA THR A 80 22.14 0.34 -10.95
C THR A 80 21.01 -0.51 -11.55
N THR A 81 20.10 0.13 -12.30
CA THR A 81 18.93 -0.49 -12.93
C THR A 81 18.99 -0.49 -14.47
N PHE A 82 19.63 0.51 -15.07
CA PHE A 82 19.73 0.71 -16.52
C PHE A 82 21.12 0.40 -17.10
N GLY A 83 22.16 0.26 -16.27
CA GLY A 83 23.57 0.09 -16.68
C GLY A 83 23.93 -1.31 -17.22
N GLY A 84 22.97 -2.21 -17.36
CA GLY A 84 23.15 -3.52 -17.97
C GLY A 84 21.86 -3.93 -18.69
N ALA A 85 22.01 -4.40 -19.93
CA ALA A 85 20.97 -4.86 -20.86
C ALA A 85 19.69 -5.40 -20.17
N ASP A 86 18.49 -5.08 -20.71
CA ASP A 86 17.10 -5.53 -20.43
C ASP A 86 16.80 -6.51 -19.28
N GLY A 87 17.70 -7.43 -19.00
CA GLY A 87 17.67 -8.40 -17.93
C GLY A 87 17.76 -7.89 -16.49
N VAL A 88 18.26 -6.69 -16.17
CA VAL A 88 18.36 -6.22 -14.76
C VAL A 88 16.98 -5.97 -14.17
N MET A 89 16.18 -5.10 -14.79
CA MET A 89 14.80 -4.82 -14.37
C MET A 89 13.94 -6.08 -14.36
N LYS A 90 14.08 -6.94 -15.37
CA LYS A 90 13.41 -8.26 -15.40
C LYS A 90 13.82 -9.14 -14.21
N ASN A 91 15.08 -9.11 -13.76
CA ASN A 91 15.50 -9.88 -12.59
C ASN A 91 15.00 -9.27 -11.29
N ILE A 92 15.04 -7.94 -11.16
CA ILE A 92 14.46 -7.21 -10.01
C ILE A 92 12.98 -7.60 -9.87
N MET A 93 12.20 -7.45 -10.94
CA MET A 93 10.79 -7.80 -10.96
C MET A 93 10.53 -9.28 -10.60
N LEU A 94 11.36 -10.19 -11.13
CA LEU A 94 11.29 -11.62 -10.82
C LEU A 94 11.59 -11.91 -9.33
N ASN A 95 12.52 -11.17 -8.71
CA ASN A 95 12.90 -11.37 -7.31
C ASN A 95 11.94 -10.66 -6.36
N GLN A 96 11.37 -9.51 -6.74
CA GLN A 96 10.29 -8.85 -6.00
C GLN A 96 9.06 -9.75 -5.88
N ALA A 97 8.76 -10.58 -6.89
CA ALA A 97 7.73 -11.62 -6.80
C ALA A 97 8.03 -12.78 -5.82
N LYS A 98 9.21 -12.78 -5.18
CA LYS A 98 9.70 -13.88 -4.32
C LYS A 98 10.16 -13.39 -2.96
N GLN A 99 10.66 -12.16 -2.87
CA GLN A 99 11.18 -11.58 -1.66
C GLN A 99 10.00 -11.06 -0.82
N PRO A 100 9.80 -11.58 0.40
CA PRO A 100 8.76 -11.04 1.26
C PRO A 100 9.10 -9.60 1.68
N ALA A 101 8.07 -8.79 1.85
CA ALA A 101 8.20 -7.49 2.50
C ALA A 101 8.51 -7.66 3.99
N GLN A 102 9.10 -6.63 4.61
CA GLN A 102 9.17 -6.56 6.07
C GLN A 102 7.77 -6.35 6.65
N ARG A 103 7.62 -6.54 7.96
CA ARG A 103 6.35 -6.32 8.65
C ARG A 103 6.02 -4.83 8.75
N THR A 104 4.74 -4.53 8.87
CA THR A 104 4.32 -3.22 9.33
C THR A 104 4.44 -3.17 10.85
N ASP A 105 5.44 -2.48 11.36
CA ASP A 105 5.62 -2.25 12.79
C ASP A 105 6.59 -1.08 13.03
N ARG A 106 6.87 -0.78 14.30
CA ARG A 106 7.77 0.28 14.73
C ARG A 106 9.25 0.10 14.32
N PHE A 107 9.64 -1.03 13.74
CA PHE A 107 11.02 -1.29 13.36
C PHE A 107 11.25 -1.02 11.88
N PHE A 108 12.35 -0.34 11.59
CA PHE A 108 12.73 0.05 10.24
C PHE A 108 14.10 -0.51 9.91
N SER A 109 14.33 -0.79 8.63
CA SER A 109 15.67 -1.17 8.19
C SER A 109 16.67 -0.02 8.45
N PRO A 110 17.90 -0.31 8.92
CA PRO A 110 18.96 0.69 9.04
C PRO A 110 19.22 1.48 7.73
N GLN A 111 18.89 0.88 6.58
CA GLN A 111 19.05 1.54 5.28
C GLN A 111 18.17 2.78 5.10
N VAL A 112 17.03 2.85 5.79
CA VAL A 112 16.12 4.01 5.75
C VAL A 112 16.04 4.74 7.09
N LEU A 113 16.45 4.09 8.18
CA LEU A 113 16.55 4.70 9.51
C LEU A 113 17.82 5.54 9.66
N ASP A 114 18.98 5.01 9.25
CA ASP A 114 20.28 5.66 9.50
C ASP A 114 20.97 6.13 8.22
N HIS A 115 20.54 5.65 7.05
CA HIS A 115 21.26 5.81 5.79
C HIS A 115 20.37 6.31 4.64
N LEU A 116 19.22 6.92 4.93
CA LEU A 116 18.35 7.45 3.88
C LEU A 116 19.09 8.53 3.08
N PHE A 117 19.14 8.34 1.75
CA PHE A 117 19.81 9.24 0.80
C PHE A 117 21.26 9.55 1.11
N LYS A 118 21.94 8.66 1.84
CA LYS A 118 23.37 8.77 2.08
C LYS A 118 24.12 8.74 0.75
N ASP A 119 25.00 9.71 0.53
CA ASP A 119 25.96 9.65 -0.56
C ASP A 119 26.96 8.53 -0.28
N VAL A 120 27.09 7.61 -1.23
CA VAL A 120 27.99 6.46 -1.15
C VAL A 120 29.37 6.76 -1.69
N ASP A 121 29.50 7.81 -2.51
CA ASP A 121 30.74 8.21 -3.17
C ASP A 121 31.43 9.34 -2.38
N ALA A 122 30.80 9.89 -1.34
CA ALA A 122 31.36 10.90 -0.45
C ALA A 122 30.99 10.67 1.03
N PRO A 123 31.87 11.00 1.99
CA PRO A 123 31.48 11.08 3.40
C PRO A 123 30.45 12.21 3.55
N GLY A 124 29.34 11.93 4.24
CA GLY A 124 28.27 12.91 4.34
C GLY A 124 27.17 12.52 5.33
N GLU A 125 26.25 13.47 5.49
CA GLU A 125 25.04 13.33 6.30
C GLU A 125 24.07 12.32 5.66
N SER A 126 23.23 11.75 6.50
CA SER A 126 22.12 10.90 6.10
C SER A 126 20.86 11.38 6.79
N PHE A 127 19.71 10.96 6.26
CA PHE A 127 18.42 11.22 6.87
C PHE A 127 17.88 9.99 7.59
N ASP A 128 16.92 10.25 8.48
CA ASP A 128 16.11 9.25 9.17
C ASP A 128 14.67 9.33 8.64
N LEU A 129 14.25 8.31 7.89
CA LEU A 129 12.93 8.28 7.25
C LEU A 129 11.77 8.27 8.26
N PRO A 130 11.78 7.44 9.32
CA PRO A 130 10.83 7.54 10.42
C PRO A 130 10.77 8.93 11.07
N ALA A 131 11.91 9.54 11.39
CA ALA A 131 11.96 10.87 11.99
C ALA A 131 11.35 11.93 11.04
N LEU A 132 11.64 11.84 9.74
CA LEU A 132 11.02 12.68 8.72
C LEU A 132 9.50 12.49 8.66
N ALA A 133 8.99 11.27 8.85
CA ALA A 133 7.55 11.02 8.89
C ALA A 133 6.89 11.67 10.13
N VAL A 134 7.55 11.62 11.29
CA VAL A 134 7.11 12.33 12.50
C VAL A 134 7.10 13.83 12.27
N HIS A 135 8.21 14.41 11.80
CA HIS A 135 8.28 15.83 11.49
C HIS A 135 7.25 16.27 10.45
N ARG A 136 6.95 15.42 9.46
CA ARG A 136 5.93 15.71 8.45
C ARG A 136 4.52 15.77 9.03
N CYS A 137 4.20 14.93 10.03
CA CYS A 137 2.92 15.01 10.73
C CYS A 137 2.75 16.39 11.40
N ARG A 138 3.81 16.87 12.07
CA ARG A 138 3.82 18.17 12.76
C ARG A 138 3.76 19.34 11.79
N ASP A 139 4.55 19.30 10.72
CA ASP A 139 4.54 20.28 9.62
C ASP A 139 3.14 20.45 9.01
N HIS A 140 2.43 19.34 8.84
CA HIS A 140 1.06 19.33 8.32
C HIS A 140 -0.01 19.68 9.37
N GLY A 141 0.37 19.98 10.61
CA GLY A 141 -0.56 20.29 11.70
C GLY A 141 -1.53 19.15 12.02
N LEU A 142 -1.11 17.89 11.85
CA LEU A 142 -1.97 16.75 12.15
C LEU A 142 -2.23 16.67 13.65
N PRO A 143 -3.49 16.44 14.09
CA PRO A 143 -3.79 16.13 15.47
C PRO A 143 -3.01 14.92 16.00
N GLY A 144 -2.87 14.85 17.32
CA GLY A 144 -2.29 13.70 18.01
C GLY A 144 -3.06 12.41 17.74
N TYR A 145 -2.39 11.28 17.92
CA TYR A 145 -2.91 9.95 17.67
C TYR A 145 -4.28 9.69 18.30
N LEU A 146 -4.45 10.05 19.58
CA LEU A 146 -5.69 9.77 20.32
C LEU A 146 -6.89 10.59 19.83
N GLU A 147 -6.67 11.76 19.24
CA GLU A 147 -7.75 12.54 18.61
C GLU A 147 -8.33 11.80 17.40
N TYR A 148 -7.48 11.11 16.62
CA TYR A 148 -7.95 10.24 15.53
C TYR A 148 -8.65 9.00 16.06
N VAL A 149 -8.16 8.38 17.12
CA VAL A 149 -8.83 7.24 17.77
C VAL A 149 -10.23 7.61 18.22
N ASP A 150 -10.39 8.77 18.87
CA ASP A 150 -11.68 9.29 19.32
C ASP A 150 -12.61 9.62 18.15
N TYR A 151 -12.09 10.27 17.11
CA TYR A 151 -12.82 10.57 15.88
C TYR A 151 -13.35 9.29 15.22
N ILE A 152 -12.49 8.30 14.99
CA ILE A 152 -12.84 7.05 14.32
C ILE A 152 -13.87 6.27 15.14
N SER A 153 -13.69 6.19 16.45
CA SER A 153 -14.61 5.50 17.36
C SER A 153 -16.03 6.07 17.25
N LYS A 154 -16.16 7.41 17.20
CA LYS A 154 -17.46 8.08 17.03
C LYS A 154 -18.07 7.77 15.66
N ARG A 155 -17.30 7.89 14.58
CA ARG A 155 -17.76 7.61 13.20
C ARG A 155 -18.25 6.18 13.02
N LEU A 156 -17.56 5.21 13.61
CA LEU A 156 -17.96 3.81 13.54
C LEU A 156 -19.18 3.48 14.41
N ALA A 157 -19.35 4.17 15.55
CA ALA A 157 -20.55 4.05 16.37
C ALA A 157 -21.80 4.59 15.66
N GLU A 158 -21.68 5.71 14.95
CA GLU A 158 -22.76 6.30 14.14
C GLU A 158 -23.23 5.35 13.02
N ASN A 159 -22.32 4.57 12.44
CA ASN A 159 -22.60 3.64 11.34
C ASN A 159 -23.06 2.25 11.80
N GLY A 160 -23.61 2.12 13.02
CA GLY A 160 -24.19 0.86 13.50
C GLY A 160 -23.23 -0.07 14.25
N GLY A 161 -22.08 0.44 14.70
CA GLY A 161 -21.21 -0.16 15.71
C GLY A 161 -20.65 -1.54 15.36
N THR A 162 -19.48 -1.57 14.73
CA THR A 162 -18.75 -2.83 14.53
C THR A 162 -17.65 -3.02 15.57
N ASN A 163 -17.38 -4.28 15.91
CA ASN A 163 -16.25 -4.66 16.77
C ASN A 163 -14.87 -4.52 16.08
N ALA A 164 -14.83 -3.94 14.87
CA ALA A 164 -13.64 -3.86 14.02
C ALA A 164 -12.57 -2.89 14.57
N PHE A 165 -12.99 -1.88 15.34
CA PHE A 165 -12.11 -0.89 15.93
C PHE A 165 -12.03 -1.04 17.44
N LYS A 166 -10.85 -1.43 17.94
CA LYS A 166 -10.58 -1.62 19.37
C LYS A 166 -9.22 -1.02 19.71
N VAL A 167 -9.22 0.26 20.06
CA VAL A 167 -8.04 1.00 20.48
C VAL A 167 -8.40 1.82 21.71
N SER A 168 -7.52 1.83 22.69
CA SER A 168 -7.66 2.68 23.88
C SER A 168 -6.29 3.15 24.36
N GLU A 169 -6.24 4.22 25.15
CA GLU A 169 -5.00 4.70 25.77
C GLU A 169 -4.26 3.58 26.54
N LEU A 170 -5.01 2.69 27.21
CA LEU A 170 -4.48 1.53 27.95
C LEU A 170 -3.79 0.48 27.07
N SER A 171 -4.00 0.52 25.76
CA SER A 171 -3.38 -0.40 24.80
C SER A 171 -2.03 0.11 24.25
N LEU A 172 -1.64 1.34 24.59
CA LEU A 172 -0.35 1.90 24.17
C LEU A 172 0.79 1.38 25.05
N PRO A 173 1.90 0.90 24.46
CA PRO A 173 3.05 0.44 25.24
C PRO A 173 3.64 1.54 26.12
N ALA A 174 3.95 1.20 27.37
CA ALA A 174 4.56 2.11 28.35
C ALA A 174 5.82 2.81 27.83
N CYS A 175 6.57 2.19 26.92
CA CYS A 175 7.75 2.82 26.29
C CYS A 175 7.44 3.98 25.34
N ILE A 176 6.22 4.09 24.80
CA ILE A 176 5.78 5.32 24.11
C ILE A 176 5.48 6.42 25.15
N LEU A 177 5.01 6.00 26.33
CA LEU A 177 4.51 6.87 27.38
C LEU A 177 5.63 7.41 28.30
N GLU A 178 6.77 6.72 28.39
CA GLU A 178 7.85 7.09 29.30
C GLU A 178 9.04 7.77 28.58
N GLY A 179 9.21 9.06 28.83
CA GLY A 179 10.46 9.79 28.58
C GLY A 179 10.61 10.49 27.22
N ILE A 180 9.62 10.39 26.33
CA ILE A 180 9.65 11.05 25.00
C ILE A 180 8.58 12.15 24.88
N TYR A 181 7.32 11.83 25.20
CA TYR A 181 6.20 12.79 25.19
C TYR A 181 5.85 13.22 26.61
N GLU A 182 5.42 14.47 26.78
CA GLU A 182 4.95 14.98 28.08
C GLU A 182 3.59 14.38 28.44
N SER A 183 2.71 14.22 27.44
CA SER A 183 1.41 13.56 27.56
C SER A 183 1.22 12.49 26.48
N VAL A 184 0.43 11.47 26.81
CA VAL A 184 -0.02 10.44 25.85
C VAL A 184 -0.85 11.04 24.70
N ARG A 185 -1.45 12.21 24.92
CA ARG A 185 -2.19 12.96 23.89
C ARG A 185 -1.29 13.68 22.89
N ASP A 186 -0.01 13.84 23.20
CA ASP A 186 0.95 14.50 22.31
C ASP A 186 1.61 13.53 21.33
N ILE A 187 1.31 12.23 21.42
CA ILE A 187 1.86 11.21 20.53
C ILE A 187 1.46 11.53 19.09
N ASP A 188 2.45 11.73 18.22
CA ASP A 188 2.22 11.93 16.79
C ASP A 188 1.45 10.74 16.20
N LEU A 189 0.47 11.01 15.33
CA LEU A 189 -0.36 9.98 14.69
C LEU A 189 0.47 8.83 14.11
N PHE A 190 1.54 9.16 13.37
CA PHE A 190 2.39 8.14 12.75
C PHE A 190 3.03 7.21 13.79
N VAL A 191 3.49 7.75 14.92
CA VAL A 191 4.09 6.93 15.98
C VAL A 191 3.02 6.03 16.61
N GLY A 192 1.92 6.59 17.07
CA GLY A 192 0.87 5.81 17.74
C GLY A 192 0.32 4.69 16.87
N ALA A 193 0.01 4.98 15.61
CA ALA A 193 -0.55 4.00 14.68
C ALA A 193 0.44 2.90 14.25
N MET A 194 1.75 3.17 14.19
CA MET A 194 2.77 2.14 13.88
C MET A 194 3.00 1.14 15.04
N TYR A 195 2.51 1.46 16.24
CA TYR A 195 2.54 0.56 17.39
C TYR A 195 1.28 -0.30 17.53
N GLU A 196 0.23 -0.01 16.77
CA GLU A 196 -0.97 -0.82 16.78
C GLU A 196 -0.70 -2.23 16.24
N THR A 197 -1.40 -3.21 16.80
CA THR A 197 -1.40 -4.56 16.23
C THR A 197 -2.23 -4.56 14.95
N ALA A 198 -1.70 -5.19 13.90
CA ALA A 198 -2.41 -5.31 12.63
C ALA A 198 -3.78 -5.98 12.81
N VAL A 199 -4.78 -5.47 12.11
CA VAL A 199 -6.14 -6.02 12.12
C VAL A 199 -6.16 -7.42 11.50
N PRO A 200 -7.12 -8.30 11.87
CA PRO A 200 -7.22 -9.63 11.29
C PRO A 200 -7.26 -9.59 9.75
N GLY A 201 -6.33 -10.30 9.11
CA GLY A 201 -6.23 -10.34 7.64
C GLY A 201 -5.70 -9.06 6.97
N GLY A 202 -5.34 -8.04 7.76
CA GLY A 202 -4.72 -6.79 7.31
C GLY A 202 -3.23 -6.71 7.63
N LEU A 203 -2.59 -5.65 7.15
CA LEU A 203 -1.18 -5.32 7.37
C LEU A 203 -1.00 -4.11 8.29
N VAL A 204 -2.05 -3.37 8.62
CA VAL A 204 -1.97 -2.17 9.47
C VAL A 204 -2.91 -2.28 10.66
N GLY A 205 -2.65 -1.49 11.70
CA GLY A 205 -3.56 -1.35 12.82
C GLY A 205 -4.88 -0.67 12.46
N PRO A 206 -5.91 -0.77 13.32
CA PRO A 206 -7.25 -0.26 13.05
C PRO A 206 -7.32 1.24 12.73
N THR A 207 -6.43 2.09 13.27
CA THR A 207 -6.42 3.53 12.96
C THR A 207 -6.01 3.78 11.52
N PHE A 208 -4.90 3.18 11.08
CA PHE A 208 -4.48 3.26 9.68
C PHE A 208 -5.41 2.49 8.75
N ALA A 209 -6.00 1.37 9.18
CA ALA A 209 -6.98 0.64 8.37
C ALA A 209 -8.19 1.53 8.03
N TYR A 210 -8.71 2.27 9.02
CA TYR A 210 -9.79 3.23 8.80
C TYR A 210 -9.37 4.37 7.88
N LEU A 211 -8.28 5.08 8.22
CA LEU A 211 -7.86 6.29 7.48
C LEU A 211 -7.48 5.99 6.02
N ILE A 212 -6.84 4.84 5.79
CA ILE A 212 -6.54 4.37 4.44
C ILE A 212 -7.84 3.99 3.73
N GLY A 213 -8.67 3.15 4.34
CA GLY A 213 -9.91 2.69 3.74
C GLY A 213 -10.88 3.83 3.42
N GLU A 214 -11.02 4.83 4.28
CA GLU A 214 -11.90 5.98 4.08
C GLU A 214 -11.45 6.80 2.87
N GLN A 215 -10.14 7.04 2.72
CA GLN A 215 -9.60 7.68 1.54
C GLN A 215 -9.87 6.87 0.27
N PHE A 216 -9.68 5.55 0.31
CA PHE A 216 -9.95 4.67 -0.84
C PHE A 216 -11.45 4.58 -1.16
N HIS A 217 -12.35 4.61 -0.17
CA HIS A 217 -13.78 4.75 -0.41
C HIS A 217 -14.05 6.02 -1.23
N ARG A 218 -13.54 7.17 -0.77
CA ARG A 218 -13.73 8.45 -1.46
C ARG A 218 -13.18 8.45 -2.89
N LEU A 219 -12.01 7.85 -3.09
CA LEU A 219 -11.39 7.73 -4.41
C LEU A 219 -12.17 6.82 -5.36
N LYS A 220 -12.82 5.76 -4.85
CA LYS A 220 -13.67 4.89 -5.67
C LYS A 220 -14.99 5.57 -6.02
N PHE A 221 -15.75 5.99 -5.01
CA PHE A 221 -17.13 6.45 -5.20
C PHE A 221 -17.24 7.92 -5.67
N GLY A 222 -16.19 8.73 -5.44
CA GLY A 222 -16.09 10.10 -5.96
C GLY A 222 -15.41 10.23 -7.33
N ASP A 223 -14.96 9.13 -7.95
CA ASP A 223 -14.36 9.14 -9.29
C ASP A 223 -15.38 8.75 -10.38
N ARG A 224 -15.89 9.74 -11.11
CA ARG A 224 -16.82 9.51 -12.24
C ARG A 224 -16.26 8.55 -13.31
N PHE A 225 -14.94 8.45 -13.45
CA PHE A 225 -14.23 7.58 -14.39
C PHE A 225 -13.72 6.27 -13.77
N TRP A 226 -14.24 5.90 -12.59
CA TRP A 226 -14.02 4.57 -12.03
C TRP A 226 -14.28 3.49 -13.08
N TYR A 227 -13.38 2.52 -13.23
CA TYR A 227 -13.40 1.60 -14.38
C TYR A 227 -14.69 0.76 -14.49
N GLU A 228 -15.47 0.61 -13.42
CA GLU A 228 -16.74 -0.13 -13.41
C GLU A 228 -17.96 0.76 -13.68
N THR A 229 -17.75 2.02 -14.05
CA THR A 229 -18.84 2.93 -14.38
C THR A 229 -19.68 2.41 -15.55
N THR A 230 -21.00 2.39 -15.37
CA THR A 230 -21.97 1.95 -16.39
C THR A 230 -22.46 3.11 -17.26
N ASN A 231 -21.91 4.31 -17.07
CA ASN A 231 -22.26 5.48 -17.88
C ASN A 231 -21.82 5.26 -19.33
N SER A 232 -22.78 5.23 -20.25
CA SER A 232 -22.55 4.91 -21.67
C SER A 232 -21.60 5.86 -22.41
N ASN A 233 -21.36 7.06 -21.90
CA ASN A 233 -20.53 8.06 -22.56
C ASN A 233 -19.05 8.00 -22.17
N ILE A 234 -18.72 7.31 -21.06
CA ILE A 234 -17.36 7.31 -20.48
C ILE A 234 -16.91 5.93 -20.00
N GLY A 235 -17.84 5.01 -19.76
CA GLY A 235 -17.56 3.67 -19.29
C GLY A 235 -17.11 2.74 -20.40
N PHE A 236 -16.49 1.64 -20.00
CA PHE A 236 -16.22 0.53 -20.89
C PHE A 236 -17.53 -0.14 -21.32
N THR A 237 -17.56 -0.69 -22.54
CA THR A 237 -18.65 -1.60 -22.92
C THR A 237 -18.61 -2.86 -22.04
N PRO A 238 -19.71 -3.62 -21.92
CA PRO A 238 -19.71 -4.84 -21.12
C PRO A 238 -18.61 -5.84 -21.52
N ASP A 239 -18.31 -5.99 -22.81
CA ASP A 239 -17.25 -6.87 -23.29
C ASP A 239 -15.85 -6.35 -22.93
N GLN A 240 -15.63 -5.04 -23.08
CA GLN A 240 -14.39 -4.39 -22.67
C GLN A 240 -14.13 -4.52 -21.16
N LEU A 241 -15.16 -4.30 -20.34
CA LEU A 241 -15.06 -4.43 -18.88
C LEU A 241 -14.76 -5.88 -18.49
N LYS A 242 -15.40 -6.84 -19.14
CA LYS A 242 -15.16 -8.27 -18.92
C LYS A 242 -13.71 -8.66 -19.22
N GLU A 243 -13.14 -8.18 -20.31
CA GLU A 243 -11.73 -8.39 -20.64
C GLU A 243 -10.80 -7.89 -19.53
N ILE A 244 -11.08 -6.71 -18.96
CA ILE A 244 -10.32 -6.15 -17.85
C ILE A 244 -10.50 -7.00 -16.58
N GLN A 245 -11.73 -7.34 -16.21
CA GLN A 245 -12.06 -8.03 -14.97
C GLN A 245 -11.55 -9.48 -14.95
N ASP A 246 -11.72 -10.21 -16.05
CA ASP A 246 -11.45 -11.65 -16.09
C ASP A 246 -9.97 -11.96 -16.37
N LYS A 247 -9.28 -11.13 -17.15
CA LYS A 247 -7.94 -11.46 -17.65
C LYS A 247 -6.81 -10.69 -16.98
N THR A 248 -7.08 -9.53 -16.38
CA THR A 248 -6.03 -8.66 -15.85
C THR A 248 -5.86 -8.77 -14.33
N GLY A 249 -4.66 -8.42 -13.88
CA GLY A 249 -4.21 -8.50 -12.49
C GLY A 249 -2.70 -8.34 -12.40
N LEU A 250 -2.15 -8.30 -11.20
CA LEU A 250 -0.71 -8.10 -11.03
C LEU A 250 0.07 -9.27 -11.65
N ALA A 251 -0.37 -10.51 -11.44
CA ALA A 251 0.27 -11.69 -12.03
C ALA A 251 0.29 -11.65 -13.57
N PHE A 252 -0.83 -11.27 -14.19
CA PHE A 252 -0.94 -11.07 -15.63
C PHE A 252 0.07 -10.01 -16.10
N LEU A 253 0.08 -8.83 -15.45
CA LEU A 253 0.98 -7.72 -15.80
C LEU A 253 2.44 -8.17 -15.70
N MET A 254 2.79 -8.91 -14.65
CA MET A 254 4.15 -9.42 -14.48
C MET A 254 4.53 -10.45 -15.54
N CYS A 255 3.64 -11.37 -15.89
CA CYS A 255 3.89 -12.39 -16.92
C CYS A 255 4.04 -11.79 -18.32
N LYS A 256 3.21 -10.81 -18.70
CA LYS A 256 3.23 -10.20 -20.04
C LYS A 256 4.44 -9.31 -20.27
N ASN A 257 5.04 -8.77 -19.20
CA ASN A 257 6.17 -7.84 -19.29
C ASN A 257 7.52 -8.45 -18.86
N ASN A 258 7.56 -9.74 -18.53
CA ASN A 258 8.79 -10.40 -18.08
C ASN A 258 8.90 -11.84 -18.58
N ASP A 259 9.59 -12.03 -19.71
CA ASP A 259 9.86 -13.32 -20.33
C ASP A 259 10.70 -14.28 -19.47
N LYS A 260 11.46 -13.78 -18.48
CA LYS A 260 12.18 -14.62 -17.50
C LYS A 260 11.24 -15.22 -16.46
N LEU A 261 10.10 -14.60 -16.21
CA LEU A 261 9.08 -15.10 -15.30
C LEU A 261 8.26 -16.19 -16.00
N LYS A 262 8.50 -17.46 -15.64
CA LYS A 262 7.76 -18.60 -16.22
C LYS A 262 6.57 -19.04 -15.37
N ARG A 263 6.64 -18.83 -14.06
CA ARG A 263 5.58 -19.20 -13.11
C ARG A 263 5.45 -18.16 -12.02
N ILE A 264 4.22 -17.80 -11.68
CA ILE A 264 3.90 -16.83 -10.64
C ILE A 264 2.63 -17.24 -9.89
N HIS A 265 2.49 -16.79 -8.65
CA HIS A 265 1.22 -16.93 -7.96
C HIS A 265 0.14 -16.05 -8.60
N PRO A 266 -1.12 -16.49 -8.70
CA PRO A 266 -2.21 -15.67 -9.22
C PRO A 266 -2.45 -14.34 -8.48
N ARG A 267 -2.10 -14.27 -7.19
CA ARG A 267 -2.12 -13.07 -6.33
C ARG A 267 -0.71 -12.80 -5.79
N PRO A 268 0.17 -12.08 -6.52
CA PRO A 268 1.60 -11.98 -6.17
C PRO A 268 1.90 -11.26 -4.85
N MET A 269 0.96 -10.45 -4.34
CA MET A 269 1.11 -9.73 -3.07
C MET A 269 0.78 -10.59 -1.83
N GLU A 270 0.26 -11.81 -2.01
CA GLU A 270 0.02 -12.74 -0.92
C GLU A 270 1.30 -13.54 -0.59
N THR A 271 1.50 -13.88 0.68
CA THR A 271 2.66 -14.67 1.13
C THR A 271 2.37 -16.16 0.97
N LEU A 272 3.13 -16.90 0.14
CA LEU A 272 2.71 -18.25 -0.26
C LEU A 272 3.76 -19.35 -0.29
N ARG A 273 3.21 -20.56 -0.15
CA ARG A 273 3.83 -21.85 -0.44
C ARG A 273 4.02 -21.98 -1.96
N THR A 274 5.12 -22.59 -2.39
CA THR A 274 5.57 -22.65 -3.79
C THR A 274 4.62 -23.37 -4.75
N GLN A 275 3.72 -24.19 -4.22
CA GLN A 275 2.82 -25.09 -4.94
C GLN A 275 1.65 -24.38 -5.66
N ASP A 276 1.35 -23.14 -5.29
CA ASP A 276 0.18 -22.41 -5.83
C ASP A 276 0.50 -21.59 -7.10
N LYS A 277 1.71 -21.71 -7.64
CA LYS A 277 2.15 -20.96 -8.84
C LYS A 277 1.56 -21.55 -10.12
N LYS A 278 1.03 -20.70 -11.01
CA LYS A 278 0.60 -21.06 -12.37
C LYS A 278 1.63 -20.66 -13.42
N ALA A 279 1.58 -21.30 -14.59
CA ALA A 279 2.46 -20.95 -15.71
C ALA A 279 2.04 -19.61 -16.32
N CYS A 280 2.99 -18.76 -16.70
CA CYS A 280 2.68 -17.48 -17.33
C CYS A 280 1.95 -17.64 -18.67
N SER A 281 2.14 -18.75 -19.37
CA SER A 281 1.39 -19.10 -20.58
C SER A 281 -0.11 -19.38 -20.34
N SER A 282 -0.54 -19.55 -19.08
CA SER A 282 -1.97 -19.74 -18.77
C SER A 282 -2.77 -18.44 -18.69
N TYR A 283 -2.10 -17.28 -18.69
CA TYR A 283 -2.77 -15.98 -18.72
C TYR A 283 -3.05 -15.59 -20.18
N ALA A 284 -4.32 -15.66 -20.57
CA ALA A 284 -4.78 -15.25 -21.89
C ALA A 284 -4.50 -13.75 -22.14
N ASP A 285 -4.26 -13.38 -23.40
CA ASP A 285 -4.16 -11.97 -23.78
C ASP A 285 -5.53 -11.28 -23.74
N ILE A 286 -5.48 -9.96 -23.56
CA ILE A 286 -6.64 -9.09 -23.72
C ILE A 286 -7.05 -9.12 -25.20
N ASP A 287 -8.32 -9.37 -25.45
CA ASP A 287 -8.90 -9.25 -26.79
C ASP A 287 -9.22 -7.79 -27.07
N PHE A 288 -8.30 -7.11 -27.76
CA PHE A 288 -8.46 -5.72 -28.13
C PHE A 288 -9.45 -5.48 -29.29
N SER A 289 -10.05 -6.53 -29.88
CA SER A 289 -11.08 -6.36 -30.92
C SER A 289 -12.32 -5.65 -30.38
N HIS A 290 -12.61 -5.76 -29.08
CA HIS A 290 -13.68 -5.01 -28.41
C HIS A 290 -13.44 -3.49 -28.34
N TRP A 291 -12.24 -3.01 -28.67
CA TRP A 291 -11.88 -1.58 -28.76
C TRP A 291 -11.73 -1.10 -30.21
N ALA A 292 -12.01 -1.94 -31.21
CA ALA A 292 -12.02 -1.50 -32.59
C ALA A 292 -13.21 -0.55 -32.84
N GLU A 293 -12.94 0.57 -33.51
CA GLU A 293 -13.93 1.56 -33.99
C GLU A 293 -14.28 1.32 -35.46
#